data_AF-X1JY71-F1
#
_entry.id   AF-X1JY71-F1
#
_cell.length_a   1.000
_cell.length_b   1.000
_cell.length_c   1.000
_cell.angle_alpha   90.00
_cell.angle_beta   90.00
_cell.angle_gamma   90.00
#
_symmetry.space_group_name_H-M   'P 1'
#
loop_
_entity.id
_entity.type
_entity.pdbx_description
1 polymer ?
#
loop_
_entity_poly.entity_id
_entity_poly.type
_entity_poly.pdbx_seq_one_letter_code
_entity_poly.pdbx_strand_id
1 'polypeptide(L)'
;MDTRCRIPLTAKVLQDQERLPSIIVTSKECSASKQDEIRKLGTKVVSVEFEKNKKYLNLADVLKILKTQFGINKLLVEGGSTVITQFLTNRLVDIMHIFYAP
;
A
#
# COMPACT_ATOMS: atom_id res chain seq x y z
N MET A 1 -0.32 -0.92 -2.49
CA MET A 1 -0.51 0.55 -2.39
C MET A 1 -1.22 1.03 -3.65
N ASP A 2 -2.22 1.90 -3.52
CA ASP A 2 -2.95 2.45 -4.66
C ASP A 2 -3.37 3.90 -4.40
N THR A 3 -2.48 4.81 -4.78
CA THR A 3 -2.59 6.25 -4.53
C THR A 3 -3.92 6.85 -4.99
N ARG A 4 -4.54 6.34 -6.06
CA ARG A 4 -5.75 6.93 -6.67
C ARG A 4 -6.95 5.96 -6.69
N CYS A 5 -6.91 4.89 -5.88
CA CYS A 5 -7.89 3.80 -5.90
C CYS A 5 -8.21 3.31 -7.32
N ARG A 6 -7.20 3.07 -8.16
CA ARG A 6 -7.37 2.56 -9.53
C ARG A 6 -7.69 1.07 -9.56
N ILE A 7 -7.49 0.34 -8.47
CA ILE A 7 -7.73 -1.08 -8.38
C ILE A 7 -9.15 -1.42 -8.87
N PRO A 8 -9.32 -2.42 -9.76
CA PRO A 8 -10.63 -2.92 -10.13
C PRO A 8 -11.28 -3.63 -8.94
N LEU A 9 -12.59 -3.44 -8.73
CA LEU A 9 -13.34 -4.12 -7.66
C LEU A 9 -13.37 -5.66 -7.84
N THR A 10 -13.10 -6.13 -9.05
CA THR A 10 -12.97 -7.56 -9.40
C THR A 10 -11.58 -8.13 -9.13
N ALA A 11 -10.63 -7.34 -8.63
CA ALA A 11 -9.28 -7.81 -8.35
C ALA A 11 -9.29 -8.93 -7.31
N LYS A 12 -8.53 -10.01 -7.55
CA LYS A 12 -8.45 -11.18 -6.67
C LYS A 12 -8.05 -10.83 -5.23
N VAL A 13 -7.18 -9.83 -5.05
CA VAL A 13 -6.73 -9.36 -3.74
C VAL A 13 -7.85 -8.76 -2.89
N LEU A 14 -8.97 -8.36 -3.51
CA LEU A 14 -10.16 -7.83 -2.83
C LEU A 14 -11.20 -8.93 -2.52
N GLN A 15 -10.97 -10.16 -2.97
CA GLN A 15 -11.88 -11.28 -2.76
C GLN A 15 -11.47 -12.06 -1.50
N ASP A 16 -12.42 -12.78 -0.90
CA ASP A 16 -12.12 -13.75 0.18
C ASP A 16 -11.37 -13.13 1.37
N GLN A 17 -11.76 -11.93 1.80
CA GLN A 17 -11.05 -11.16 2.85
C GLN A 17 -11.10 -11.82 4.24
N GLU A 18 -12.01 -12.76 4.46
CA GLU A 18 -12.05 -13.57 5.68
C GLU A 18 -10.85 -14.50 5.78
N ARG A 19 -10.47 -15.14 4.66
CA ARG A 19 -9.30 -16.04 4.60
C ARG A 19 -8.01 -15.31 4.26
N LEU A 20 -8.07 -14.31 3.39
CA LEU A 20 -6.93 -13.57 2.85
C LEU A 20 -7.11 -12.06 3.08
N PRO A 21 -6.99 -11.59 4.34
CA PRO A 21 -7.21 -10.19 4.66
C PRO A 21 -6.17 -9.30 3.98
N SER A 22 -6.64 -8.28 3.28
CA SER A 22 -5.79 -7.29 2.62
C SER A 22 -5.99 -5.89 3.22
N ILE A 23 -4.95 -5.07 3.10
CA ILE A 23 -4.95 -3.66 3.46
C ILE A 23 -4.58 -2.86 2.22
N ILE A 24 -5.45 -1.95 1.83
CA ILE A 24 -5.16 -0.99 0.76
C ILE A 24 -4.83 0.36 1.38
N VAL A 25 -3.62 0.83 1.07
CA VAL A 25 -3.20 2.18 1.41
C VAL A 25 -3.36 3.09 0.21
N THR A 26 -4.11 4.17 0.38
CA THR A 26 -4.49 5.15 -0.66
C THR A 26 -4.04 6.55 -0.26
N SER A 27 -4.16 7.54 -1.16
CA SER A 27 -4.06 8.94 -0.73
C SER A 27 -5.38 9.39 -0.12
N LYS A 28 -5.33 10.44 0.71
CA LYS A 28 -6.55 11.15 1.15
C LYS A 28 -7.32 11.82 0.01
N GLU A 29 -6.64 12.13 -1.09
CA GLU A 29 -7.27 12.71 -2.29
C GLU A 29 -8.00 11.67 -3.16
N CYS A 30 -7.92 10.38 -2.82
CA CYS A 30 -8.68 9.38 -3.54
C CYS A 30 -10.20 9.53 -3.31
N SER A 31 -11.02 9.31 -4.36
CA SER A 31 -12.49 9.27 -4.30
C SER A 31 -13.02 8.49 -3.08
N ALA A 32 -13.77 9.19 -2.23
CA ALA A 32 -14.42 8.61 -1.06
C ALA A 32 -15.38 7.47 -1.45
N SER A 33 -16.19 7.69 -2.50
CA SER A 33 -17.11 6.67 -3.03
C SER A 33 -16.39 5.36 -3.35
N LYS A 34 -15.22 5.44 -4.00
CA LYS A 34 -14.49 4.23 -4.38
C LYS A 34 -13.80 3.57 -3.19
N GLN A 35 -13.33 4.33 -2.21
CA GLN A 35 -12.84 3.77 -0.95
C GLN A 35 -13.97 3.01 -0.23
N ASP A 36 -15.19 3.54 -0.23
CA ASP A 36 -16.34 2.90 0.40
C ASP A 36 -16.78 1.62 -0.32
N GLU A 37 -16.74 1.60 -1.65
CA GLU A 37 -16.94 0.38 -2.44
C GLU A 37 -15.93 -0.71 -2.06
N ILE A 38 -14.65 -0.36 -1.93
CA ILE A 38 -13.60 -1.31 -1.51
C ILE A 38 -13.85 -1.78 -0.06
N ARG A 39 -14.25 -0.89 0.85
CA ARG A 39 -14.59 -1.25 2.24
C ARG A 39 -15.79 -2.20 2.32
N LYS A 40 -16.79 -2.03 1.45
CA LYS A 40 -17.96 -2.93 1.37
C LYS A 40 -17.60 -4.36 0.98
N LEU A 41 -16.45 -4.57 0.33
CA LEU A 41 -15.91 -5.91 0.05
C LEU A 41 -15.18 -6.53 1.27
N GLY A 42 -15.24 -5.90 2.44
CA GLY A 42 -14.55 -6.34 3.66
C GLY A 42 -13.07 -5.97 3.70
N THR A 43 -12.56 -5.27 2.69
CA THR A 43 -11.15 -4.87 2.61
C THR A 43 -10.88 -3.64 3.49
N LYS A 44 -9.78 -3.65 4.23
CA LYS A 44 -9.37 -2.49 5.04
C LYS A 44 -8.76 -1.42 4.13
N VAL A 45 -9.27 -0.19 4.19
CA VAL A 45 -8.76 0.94 3.41
C VAL A 45 -8.28 2.05 4.33
N VAL A 46 -6.99 2.40 4.21
CA VAL A 46 -6.36 3.46 5.00
C VAL A 46 -5.77 4.52 4.08
N SER A 47 -5.95 5.79 4.45
CA SER A 47 -5.53 6.92 3.64
C SER A 47 -4.38 7.66 4.30
N VAL A 48 -3.35 7.98 3.53
CA VAL A 48 -2.20 8.80 3.95
C VAL A 48 -2.08 10.06 3.11
N GLU A 49 -1.32 11.02 3.61
CA GLU A 49 -0.97 12.20 2.82
C GLU A 49 0.01 11.84 1.69
N PHE A 50 0.03 12.67 0.67
CA PHE A 50 1.13 12.66 -0.28
C PHE A 50 2.43 13.14 0.38
N GLU A 51 3.56 12.74 -0.20
CA GLU A 51 4.83 13.45 -0.01
C GLU A 51 4.71 14.90 -0.50
N LYS A 52 5.67 15.75 -0.10
CA LYS A 52 5.72 17.18 -0.47
C LYS A 52 5.61 17.43 -1.99
N ASN A 53 6.11 16.49 -2.81
CA ASN A 53 6.06 16.55 -4.28
C ASN A 53 4.69 16.17 -4.88
N LYS A 54 3.70 15.80 -4.06
CA LYS A 54 2.34 15.36 -4.44
C LYS A 54 2.27 14.20 -5.42
N LYS A 55 3.34 13.42 -5.56
CA LYS A 55 3.42 12.33 -6.55
C LYS A 55 3.24 10.96 -5.91
N TYR A 56 3.78 10.77 -4.73
CA TYR A 56 3.81 9.49 -4.03
C TYR A 56 3.22 9.60 -2.63
N LEU A 57 2.76 8.48 -2.09
CA LEU A 57 2.31 8.42 -0.69
C LEU A 57 3.52 8.59 0.22
N ASN A 58 3.34 9.32 1.33
CA ASN A 58 4.40 9.43 2.34
C ASN A 58 4.68 8.05 2.98
N LEU A 59 5.79 7.41 2.60
CA LEU A 59 6.13 6.06 3.05
C LEU A 59 6.34 5.98 4.56
N ALA A 60 6.84 7.04 5.21
CA ALA A 60 6.99 7.06 6.65
C ALA A 60 5.63 6.96 7.36
N ASP A 61 4.61 7.64 6.83
CA ASP A 61 3.23 7.55 7.34
C ASP A 61 2.63 6.17 7.07
N VAL A 62 2.88 5.60 5.87
CA VAL A 62 2.45 4.23 5.54
C VAL A 62 3.01 3.23 6.55
N LEU A 63 4.33 3.23 6.76
CA LEU A 63 4.99 2.30 7.70
C LEU A 63 4.53 2.52 9.14
N LYS A 64 4.35 3.78 9.56
CA LYS A 64 3.81 4.11 10.88
C LYS A 64 2.43 3.50 11.10
N ILE A 65 1.53 3.64 10.12
CA ILE A 65 0.18 3.06 10.18
C ILE A 65 0.22 1.53 10.21
N LEU A 66 1.04 0.91 9.35
CA LEU A 66 1.20 -0.55 9.35
C LEU A 66 1.64 -1.07 10.72
N LYS A 67 2.56 -0.37 11.38
CA LYS A 67 3.00 -0.70 12.74
C LYS A 67 1.91 -0.47 13.78
N THR A 68 1.33 0.73 13.85
CA THR A 68 0.47 1.14 14.98
C THR A 68 -0.94 0.58 14.90
N GLN A 69 -1.51 0.45 13.70
CA GLN A 69 -2.90 -0.03 13.53
C GLN A 69 -2.98 -1.53 13.25
N PHE A 70 -1.92 -2.11 12.66
CA PHE A 70 -1.93 -3.51 12.21
C PHE A 70 -0.85 -4.38 12.86
N GLY A 71 0.03 -3.81 13.70
CA GLY A 71 1.08 -4.58 14.39
C GLY A 71 2.15 -5.15 13.46
N ILE A 72 2.27 -4.64 12.23
CA ILE A 72 3.20 -5.15 11.22
C ILE A 72 4.59 -4.58 11.50
N ASN A 73 5.50 -5.45 11.97
CA ASN A 73 6.88 -5.08 12.32
C ASN A 73 7.92 -5.48 11.25
N LYS A 74 7.56 -6.39 10.34
CA LYS A 74 8.39 -6.82 9.22
C LYS A 74 7.55 -6.76 7.95
N LEU A 75 8.08 -6.12 6.92
CA LEU A 75 7.40 -5.93 5.64
C LEU A 75 8.30 -6.44 4.53
N LEU A 76 7.80 -7.41 3.75
CA LEU A 76 8.39 -7.76 2.47
C LEU A 76 7.82 -6.80 1.42
N VAL A 77 8.69 -6.02 0.80
CA VAL A 77 8.29 -5.06 -0.24
C VAL A 77 8.53 -5.68 -1.60
N GLU A 78 7.43 -6.09 -2.23
CA GLU A 78 7.38 -6.51 -3.63
C GLU A 78 6.66 -5.44 -4.46
N GLY A 79 7.05 -5.28 -5.73
CA GLY A 79 6.37 -4.35 -6.62
C GLY A 79 7.21 -3.93 -7.82
N GLY A 80 6.67 -2.96 -8.55
CA GLY A 80 7.36 -2.36 -9.69
C GLY A 80 8.48 -1.40 -9.28
N SER A 81 9.29 -1.01 -10.26
CA SER A 81 10.46 -0.14 -10.11
C SER A 81 10.18 1.12 -9.27
N THR A 82 9.02 1.76 -9.44
CA THR A 82 8.67 2.97 -8.69
C THR A 82 8.59 2.73 -7.17
N VAL A 83 7.93 1.66 -6.72
CA VAL A 83 7.80 1.37 -5.28
C VAL A 83 9.17 1.05 -4.69
N ILE A 84 9.92 0.18 -5.36
CA ILE A 84 11.27 -0.22 -4.94
C ILE A 84 12.19 1.02 -4.84
N THR A 85 12.24 1.86 -5.89
CA THR A 85 13.03 3.10 -5.89
C THR A 85 12.63 4.02 -4.74
N GLN A 86 11.34 4.19 -4.46
CA GLN A 86 10.89 5.06 -3.36
C GLN A 86 11.35 4.56 -1.99
N PHE A 87 11.34 3.25 -1.74
CA PHE A 87 11.90 2.69 -0.50
C PHE A 87 13.41 2.89 -0.40
N LEU A 88 14.15 2.72 -1.51
CA LEU A 88 15.60 2.91 -1.56
C LEU A 88 16.00 4.36 -1.36
N THR A 89 15.38 5.30 -2.08
CA THR A 89 15.72 6.73 -1.99
C THR A 89 15.39 7.32 -0.63
N ASN A 90 14.35 6.82 0.04
CA ASN A 90 13.98 7.21 1.40
C ASN A 90 14.78 6.46 2.48
N ARG A 91 15.72 5.57 2.11
CA ARG A 91 16.54 4.77 3.04
C ARG A 91 15.70 3.94 4.02
N LEU A 92 14.60 3.35 3.52
CA LEU A 92 13.64 2.56 4.30
C LEU A 92 13.83 1.04 4.12
N VAL A 93 15.01 0.61 3.67
CA VAL A 93 15.32 -0.80 3.38
C VAL A 93 16.42 -1.25 4.32
N ASP A 94 16.11 -2.25 5.14
CA ASP A 94 17.09 -2.91 6.01
C ASP A 94 17.78 -4.08 5.30
N ILE A 95 17.02 -4.85 4.51
CA ILE A 95 17.49 -6.07 3.82
C ILE A 95 17.01 -6.05 2.38
N MET A 96 17.89 -6.41 1.44
CA MET A 96 17.57 -6.53 0.02
C MET A 96 17.81 -7.97 -0.48
N HIS A 97 16.78 -8.57 -1.06
CA HIS A 97 16.88 -9.84 -1.77
C HIS A 97 16.89 -9.57 -3.28
N ILE A 98 17.98 -9.93 -3.96
CA ILE A 98 18.14 -9.74 -5.41
C ILE A 98 18.11 -11.12 -6.06
N PHE A 99 17.14 -11.31 -6.97
CA PHE A 99 17.01 -12.52 -7.78
C PHE A 99 17.39 -12.17 -9.22
N TYR A 100 18.39 -12.86 -9.76
CA TYR A 100 18.87 -12.68 -11.13
C TYR A 100 18.72 -14.00 -11.87
N ALA A 101 18.01 -13.99 -13.00
CA ALA A 101 17.88 -15.15 -13.89
C ALA A 101 19.05 -15.17 -14.89
N PRO A 102 19.48 -16.34 -15.39
CA PRO A 102 20.51 -16.46 -16.42
C PRO A 102 20.21 -15.69 -17.71
#